data_AF-A0A839I5Y0-F1
#
_entry.id   AF-A0A839I5Y0-F1
#
_cell.length_a   1.000
_cell.length_b   1.000
_cell.length_c   1.000
_cell.angle_alpha   90.00
_cell.angle_beta   90.00
_cell.angle_gamma   90.00
#
_symmetry.space_group_name_H-M   'P 1'
#
loop_
_entity.id
_entity.type
_entity.pdbx_description
1 polymer ?
#
loop_
_entity_poly.entity_id
_entity_poly.type
_entity_poly.pdbx_seq_one_letter_code
_entity_poly.pdbx_strand_id
1 'polypeptide(L)'
;QVYKDAHNAGILVNVVDDTAHCDFITPSMVNRGRVQVAISSGGASPVLIRIIREQLETQLSTKIAMLADFGADKRSVVKDAFSTVDERRKFWEAFLRSPEIEKLTTRNELEDLFRLHLSSSVEVQAERNWIEYNKETEMLSLKSLRLMQQAEWVLCFSDCPDEFIELCRRDAERIYIDTEAALLERLQKAEKEKIRVTVLVKKGRLLSNNELQGYMSNDVYVPTL
;
A
#
# COMPACT_ATOMS: atom_id res chain seq x y z
N GLN A 1 -34.54 -22.60 -18.97
CA GLN A 1 -35.36 -21.50 -19.50
C GLN A 1 -34.72 -20.16 -19.16
N VAL A 2 -34.57 -19.82 -17.87
CA VAL A 2 -33.95 -18.56 -17.39
C VAL A 2 -32.62 -18.22 -18.06
N TYR A 3 -31.67 -19.17 -18.15
CA TYR A 3 -30.37 -18.93 -18.81
C TYR A 3 -30.51 -18.46 -20.27
N LYS A 4 -31.34 -19.16 -21.05
CA LYS A 4 -31.53 -18.87 -22.47
C LYS A 4 -32.18 -17.51 -22.67
N ASP A 5 -33.18 -17.18 -21.86
CA ASP A 5 -33.89 -15.90 -21.93
C ASP A 5 -32.96 -14.73 -21.57
N ALA A 6 -32.15 -14.89 -20.51
CA ALA A 6 -31.16 -13.89 -20.09
C ALA A 6 -30.07 -13.69 -21.15
N HIS A 7 -29.54 -14.78 -21.69
CA HIS A 7 -28.52 -14.75 -22.74
C HIS A 7 -29.02 -14.05 -24.01
N ASN A 8 -30.25 -14.37 -24.45
CA ASN A 8 -30.88 -13.71 -25.60
C ASN A 8 -31.10 -12.20 -25.40
N ALA A 9 -31.25 -11.76 -24.14
CA ALA A 9 -31.40 -10.36 -23.77
C ALA A 9 -30.06 -9.64 -23.50
N GLY A 10 -28.92 -10.34 -23.59
CA GLY A 10 -27.60 -9.78 -23.24
C GLY A 10 -27.43 -9.50 -21.74
N ILE A 11 -28.17 -10.21 -20.88
CA ILE A 11 -28.12 -10.07 -19.43
C ILE A 11 -27.28 -11.20 -18.85
N LEU A 12 -26.27 -10.86 -18.05
CA LEU A 12 -25.45 -11.84 -17.33
C LEU A 12 -26.31 -12.61 -16.32
N VAL A 13 -26.19 -13.93 -16.31
CA VAL A 13 -26.91 -14.81 -15.38
C VAL A 13 -25.95 -15.70 -14.60
N ASN A 14 -26.25 -15.90 -13.31
CA ASN A 14 -25.65 -16.95 -12.48
C ASN A 14 -26.76 -17.93 -12.10
N VAL A 15 -26.60 -19.19 -12.50
CA VAL A 15 -27.51 -20.29 -12.13
C VAL A 15 -26.86 -21.08 -11.01
N VAL A 16 -27.41 -20.95 -9.81
CA VAL A 16 -26.94 -21.67 -8.61
C VAL A 16 -26.97 -23.18 -8.90
N ASP A 17 -25.88 -23.86 -8.53
CA ASP A 17 -25.64 -25.30 -8.74
C ASP A 17 -25.52 -25.78 -10.20
N ASP A 18 -25.46 -24.87 -11.19
CA ASP A 18 -25.27 -25.21 -12.61
C ASP A 18 -24.22 -24.31 -13.27
N THR A 19 -22.95 -24.69 -13.10
CA THR A 19 -21.79 -23.91 -13.55
C THR A 19 -21.71 -23.75 -15.06
N ALA A 20 -22.26 -24.71 -15.82
CA ALA A 20 -22.25 -24.68 -17.29
C ALA A 20 -23.19 -23.59 -17.85
N HIS A 21 -24.14 -23.13 -17.04
CA HIS A 21 -25.12 -22.11 -17.40
C HIS A 21 -24.94 -20.83 -16.57
N CYS A 22 -23.70 -20.50 -16.22
CA CYS A 22 -23.33 -19.25 -15.53
C CYS A 22 -22.44 -18.38 -16.43
N ASP A 23 -22.78 -17.10 -16.57
CA ASP A 23 -21.90 -16.09 -17.18
C ASP A 23 -20.93 -15.48 -16.16
N PHE A 24 -21.25 -15.56 -14.86
CA PHE A 24 -20.41 -15.09 -13.76
C PHE A 24 -20.58 -15.94 -12.51
N ILE A 25 -19.69 -15.76 -11.54
CA ILE A 25 -19.73 -16.44 -10.23
C ILE A 25 -19.90 -15.40 -9.14
N THR A 26 -20.83 -15.65 -8.23
CA THR A 26 -21.04 -14.82 -7.05
C THR A 26 -19.86 -15.01 -6.08
N PRO A 27 -19.04 -13.97 -5.82
CA PRO A 27 -17.88 -14.10 -4.96
C PRO A 27 -18.28 -14.17 -3.48
N SER A 28 -17.34 -14.59 -2.65
CA SER A 28 -17.40 -14.40 -1.21
C SER A 28 -17.03 -12.95 -0.89
N MET A 29 -17.83 -12.28 -0.07
CA MET A 29 -17.71 -10.84 0.16
C MET A 29 -17.44 -10.52 1.62
N VAL A 30 -16.50 -9.60 1.89
CA VAL A 30 -16.39 -8.87 3.16
C VAL A 30 -16.91 -7.46 2.94
N ASN A 31 -17.91 -7.06 3.72
CA ASN A 31 -18.52 -5.74 3.61
C ASN A 31 -18.21 -4.89 4.86
N ARG A 32 -17.66 -3.69 4.63
CA ARG A 32 -17.39 -2.64 5.62
C ARG A 32 -17.94 -1.30 5.11
N GLY A 33 -19.18 -1.28 4.67
CA GLY A 33 -19.85 -0.09 4.12
C GLY A 33 -19.28 0.28 2.75
N ARG A 34 -18.64 1.44 2.64
CA ARG A 34 -18.00 1.88 1.39
C ARG A 34 -16.82 1.00 0.95
N VAL A 35 -16.19 0.29 1.89
CA VAL A 35 -15.08 -0.62 1.59
C VAL A 35 -15.62 -2.05 1.48
N GLN A 36 -15.40 -2.66 0.32
CA GLN A 36 -15.85 -4.02 0.02
C GLN A 36 -14.67 -4.83 -0.53
N VAL A 37 -14.56 -6.08 -0.11
CA VAL A 37 -13.56 -7.03 -0.62
C VAL A 37 -14.29 -8.24 -1.19
N ALA A 38 -14.03 -8.54 -2.47
CA ALA A 38 -14.57 -9.70 -3.17
C ALA A 38 -13.47 -10.75 -3.36
N ILE A 39 -13.77 -12.00 -3.02
CA ILE A 39 -12.82 -13.11 -3.03
C ILE A 39 -13.46 -14.26 -3.81
N SER A 40 -12.79 -14.77 -4.83
CA SER A 40 -13.29 -15.85 -5.68
C SER A 40 -12.17 -16.76 -6.14
N SER A 41 -12.47 -18.05 -6.24
CA SER A 41 -11.63 -19.07 -6.87
C SER A 41 -12.19 -19.52 -8.22
N GLY A 42 -13.15 -18.79 -8.79
CA GLY A 42 -13.85 -19.23 -9.99
C GLY A 42 -14.64 -20.53 -9.77
N GLY A 43 -15.08 -20.80 -8.54
CA GLY A 43 -15.79 -22.03 -8.17
C GLY A 43 -14.89 -23.22 -7.83
N ALA A 44 -13.56 -23.12 -8.02
CA ALA A 44 -12.64 -24.24 -7.84
C ALA A 44 -12.49 -24.70 -6.38
N SER A 45 -12.61 -23.79 -5.40
CA SER A 45 -12.48 -24.14 -3.98
C SER A 45 -13.32 -23.25 -3.08
N PRO A 46 -14.62 -23.55 -2.90
CA PRO A 46 -15.52 -22.77 -2.03
C PRO A 46 -15.06 -22.75 -0.57
N VAL A 47 -14.51 -23.87 -0.08
CA VAL A 47 -14.04 -24.00 1.30
C VAL A 47 -12.82 -23.10 1.56
N LEU A 48 -11.84 -23.09 0.66
CA LEU A 48 -10.67 -22.20 0.78
C LEU A 48 -11.10 -20.73 0.79
N ILE A 49 -12.01 -20.35 -0.11
CA ILE A 49 -12.51 -18.98 -0.19
C ILE A 49 -13.27 -18.56 1.07
N ARG A 50 -13.99 -19.50 1.71
CA ARG A 50 -14.63 -19.26 3.00
C ARG A 50 -13.59 -18.99 4.10
N ILE A 51 -12.53 -19.79 4.18
CA ILE A 51 -11.45 -19.61 5.19
C ILE A 51 -10.77 -18.25 5.00
N ILE A 52 -10.44 -17.88 3.76
CA ILE A 52 -9.82 -16.57 3.46
C ILE A 52 -10.77 -15.42 3.84
N ARG A 53 -12.07 -15.54 3.54
CA ARG A 53 -13.06 -14.54 3.97
C ARG A 53 -13.08 -14.39 5.49
N GLU A 54 -13.11 -15.50 6.23
CA GLU A 54 -13.11 -15.50 7.69
C GLU A 54 -11.85 -14.81 8.25
N GLN A 55 -10.67 -15.09 7.69
CA GLN A 55 -9.43 -14.39 8.05
C GLN A 55 -9.53 -12.88 7.80
N LEU A 56 -9.99 -12.46 6.62
CA LEU A 56 -10.15 -11.04 6.29
C LEU A 56 -11.22 -10.36 7.16
N GLU A 57 -12.31 -11.02 7.50
CA GLU A 57 -13.32 -10.47 8.42
C GLU A 57 -12.73 -10.17 9.80
N THR A 58 -11.82 -11.02 10.29
CA THR A 58 -11.14 -10.79 11.58
C THR A 58 -10.12 -9.66 11.52
N GLN A 59 -9.40 -9.50 10.40
CA GLN A 59 -8.39 -8.45 10.25
C GLN A 59 -9.00 -7.08 9.93
N LEU A 60 -10.12 -7.04 9.20
CA LEU A 60 -10.78 -5.81 8.79
C LEU A 60 -11.74 -5.34 9.88
N SER A 61 -11.28 -4.37 10.68
CA SER A 61 -12.06 -3.72 11.73
C SER A 61 -13.38 -3.16 11.21
N THR A 62 -14.44 -3.23 12.03
CA THR A 62 -15.74 -2.60 11.74
C THR A 62 -15.64 -1.07 11.61
N LYS A 63 -14.61 -0.46 12.22
CA LYS A 63 -14.32 0.99 12.14
C LYS A 63 -14.05 1.48 10.72
N ILE A 64 -13.63 0.60 9.81
CA ILE A 64 -13.34 0.95 8.41
C ILE A 64 -14.52 1.65 7.74
N ALA A 65 -15.76 1.25 8.05
CA ALA A 65 -16.94 1.90 7.50
C ALA A 65 -17.00 3.39 7.88
N MET A 66 -16.84 3.69 9.17
CA MET A 66 -16.82 5.07 9.69
C MET A 66 -15.64 5.87 9.09
N LEU A 67 -14.45 5.29 9.03
CA LEU A 67 -13.26 5.95 8.46
C LEU A 67 -13.45 6.28 6.98
N ALA A 68 -14.05 5.36 6.20
CA ALA A 68 -14.31 5.55 4.79
C ALA A 68 -15.37 6.63 4.53
N ASP A 69 -16.46 6.64 5.30
CA ASP A 69 -17.47 7.69 5.24
C ASP A 69 -16.88 9.05 5.62
N PHE A 70 -16.11 9.10 6.70
CA PHE A 70 -15.44 10.33 7.13
C PHE A 70 -14.46 10.85 6.08
N GLY A 71 -13.66 9.96 5.47
CA GLY A 71 -12.73 10.32 4.39
C GLY A 71 -13.46 10.89 3.17
N ALA A 72 -14.61 10.32 2.81
CA ALA A 72 -15.45 10.85 1.74
C ALA A 72 -15.95 12.27 2.06
N ASP A 73 -16.43 12.48 3.29
CA ASP A 73 -16.99 13.77 3.74
C ASP A 73 -15.93 14.88 3.84
N LYS A 74 -14.68 14.53 4.18
CA LYS A 74 -13.58 15.49 4.33
C LYS A 74 -12.73 15.70 3.09
N ARG A 75 -13.07 15.04 1.98
CA ARG A 75 -12.30 15.11 0.74
C ARG A 75 -12.14 16.54 0.20
N SER A 76 -13.20 17.35 0.26
CA SER A 76 -13.16 18.76 -0.16
C SER A 76 -12.27 19.59 0.77
N VAL A 77 -12.41 19.42 2.09
CA VAL A 77 -11.61 20.14 3.09
C VAL A 77 -10.11 19.90 2.88
N VAL A 78 -9.70 18.65 2.67
CA VAL A 78 -8.29 18.31 2.38
C VAL A 78 -7.85 18.84 1.01
N LYS A 79 -8.76 18.91 0.03
CA LYS A 79 -8.47 19.49 -1.29
C LYS A 79 -8.21 20.99 -1.21
N ASP A 80 -8.95 21.69 -0.37
CA ASP A 80 -8.81 23.15 -0.20
C ASP A 80 -7.57 23.48 0.65
N ALA A 81 -7.20 22.60 1.60
CA ALA A 81 -6.04 22.79 2.47
C ALA A 81 -4.69 22.48 1.79
N PHE A 82 -4.64 21.55 0.83
CA PHE A 82 -3.39 21.11 0.20
C PHE A 82 -3.46 21.17 -1.33
N SER A 83 -2.50 21.85 -1.93
CA SER A 83 -2.50 22.20 -3.35
C SER A 83 -2.24 20.98 -4.24
N THR A 84 -1.31 20.12 -3.84
CA THR A 84 -0.84 19.00 -4.66
C THR A 84 -1.53 17.68 -4.29
N VAL A 85 -1.59 16.74 -5.26
CA VAL A 85 -2.09 15.38 -5.00
C VAL A 85 -1.24 14.67 -3.94
N ASP A 86 0.06 14.94 -3.98
CA ASP A 86 1.04 14.32 -3.11
C ASP A 86 0.88 14.73 -1.64
N GLU A 87 0.73 16.03 -1.37
CA GLU A 87 0.44 16.55 -0.02
C GLU A 87 -0.86 15.93 0.55
N ARG A 88 -1.91 15.83 -0.27
CA ARG A 88 -3.18 15.22 0.14
C ARG A 88 -3.02 13.75 0.49
N ARG A 89 -2.25 13.00 -0.30
CA ARG A 89 -1.94 11.60 -0.02
C ARG A 89 -1.16 11.47 1.29
N LYS A 90 -0.10 12.28 1.45
CA LYS A 90 0.74 12.30 2.66
C LYS A 90 -0.07 12.64 3.91
N PHE A 91 -0.99 13.61 3.83
CA PHE A 91 -1.92 13.92 4.90
C PHE A 91 -2.79 12.70 5.27
N TRP A 92 -3.46 12.09 4.30
CA TRP A 92 -4.34 10.93 4.55
C TRP A 92 -3.57 9.74 5.12
N GLU A 93 -2.37 9.48 4.62
CA GLU A 93 -1.51 8.43 5.15
C GLU A 93 -1.09 8.71 6.60
N ALA A 94 -0.65 9.94 6.91
CA ALA A 94 -0.27 10.32 8.26
C ALA A 94 -1.46 10.23 9.23
N PHE A 95 -2.64 10.72 8.82
CA PHE A 95 -3.86 10.67 9.61
C PHE A 95 -4.34 9.23 9.84
N LEU A 96 -4.44 8.40 8.80
CA LEU A 96 -4.98 7.04 8.94
C LEU A 96 -4.00 6.06 9.60
N ARG A 97 -2.69 6.36 9.60
CA ARG A 97 -1.66 5.57 10.30
C ARG A 97 -1.39 6.03 11.72
N SER A 98 -2.06 7.09 12.18
CA SER A 98 -1.89 7.57 13.56
C SER A 98 -2.36 6.49 14.55
N PRO A 99 -1.56 6.16 15.59
CA PRO A 99 -1.94 5.18 16.62
C PRO A 99 -3.25 5.52 17.35
N GLU A 100 -3.64 6.79 17.34
CA GLU A 100 -4.87 7.28 17.94
C GLU A 100 -6.11 6.73 17.23
N ILE A 101 -6.06 6.53 15.90
CA ILE A 101 -7.17 5.97 15.09
C ILE A 101 -7.67 4.64 15.66
N GLU A 102 -6.75 3.78 16.13
CA GLU A 102 -7.11 2.48 16.70
C GLU A 102 -7.92 2.60 17.99
N LYS A 103 -7.75 3.69 18.74
CA LYS A 103 -8.41 3.94 20.03
C LYS A 103 -9.77 4.63 19.88
N LEU A 104 -9.98 5.36 18.78
CA LEU A 104 -11.21 6.11 18.55
C LEU A 104 -12.43 5.20 18.40
N THR A 105 -13.56 5.62 18.94
CA THR A 105 -14.83 4.89 18.87
C THR A 105 -15.97 5.71 18.28
N THR A 106 -15.81 7.03 18.23
CA THR A 106 -16.85 7.94 17.75
C THR A 106 -16.37 8.85 16.63
N ARG A 107 -17.34 9.36 15.87
CA ARG A 107 -17.08 10.32 14.78
C ARG A 107 -16.57 11.68 15.28
N ASN A 108 -16.96 12.09 16.50
CA ASN A 108 -16.51 13.36 17.07
C ASN A 108 -15.01 13.31 17.42
N GLU A 109 -14.55 12.20 18.02
CA GLU A 109 -13.12 12.03 18.28
C GLU A 109 -12.29 12.02 16.98
N LEU A 110 -12.86 11.45 15.91
CA LEU A 110 -12.25 11.43 14.59
C LEU A 110 -12.16 12.84 13.98
N GLU A 111 -13.18 13.66 14.17
CA GLU A 111 -13.19 15.08 13.80
C GLU A 111 -12.10 15.87 14.53
N ASP A 112 -11.96 15.66 15.84
CA ASP A 112 -10.97 16.35 16.65
C ASP A 112 -9.54 15.97 16.24
N LEU A 113 -9.28 14.67 16.05
CA LEU A 113 -8.00 14.18 15.53
C LEU A 113 -7.71 14.74 14.14
N PHE A 114 -8.70 14.77 13.25
CA PHE A 114 -8.55 15.30 11.90
C PHE A 114 -8.16 16.79 11.94
N ARG A 115 -8.81 17.59 12.80
CA ARG A 115 -8.47 19.02 12.98
C ARG A 115 -7.06 19.19 13.52
N LEU A 116 -6.66 18.36 14.48
CA LEU A 116 -5.30 18.37 15.01
C LEU A 116 -4.28 18.11 13.90
N HIS A 117 -4.48 17.06 13.10
CA HIS A 117 -3.61 16.73 11.96
C HIS A 117 -3.61 17.81 10.88
N LEU A 118 -4.75 18.46 10.63
CA LEU A 118 -4.87 19.52 9.62
C LEU A 118 -4.15 20.80 10.07
N SER A 119 -4.19 21.11 11.37
CA SER A 119 -3.49 22.25 11.95
C SER A 119 -1.99 22.01 12.16
N SER A 120 -1.59 20.75 12.25
CA SER A 120 -0.19 20.37 12.33
C SER A 120 0.39 20.47 10.92
N SER A 121 1.47 21.23 10.74
CA SER A 121 2.29 21.05 9.55
C SER A 121 2.81 19.62 9.59
N VAL A 122 2.23 18.73 8.77
CA VAL A 122 2.77 17.39 8.59
C VAL A 122 4.13 17.61 7.95
N GLU A 123 5.18 17.63 8.78
CA GLU A 123 6.55 17.58 8.30
C GLU A 123 6.72 16.20 7.69
N VAL A 124 6.44 16.12 6.40
CA VAL A 124 6.84 14.97 5.60
C VAL A 124 8.34 15.08 5.49
N GLN A 125 9.05 14.43 6.40
CA GLN A 125 10.49 14.31 6.30
C GLN A 125 10.79 13.37 5.14
N ALA A 126 11.78 13.74 4.32
CA ALA A 126 12.35 12.81 3.37
C ALA A 126 12.94 11.66 4.18
N GLU A 127 12.31 10.49 4.12
CA GLU A 127 12.83 9.28 4.76
C GLU A 127 13.43 8.40 3.67
N ARG A 128 14.72 8.10 3.80
CA ARG A 128 15.43 7.17 2.95
C ARG A 128 15.67 5.90 3.75
N ASN A 129 15.20 4.79 3.20
CA ASN A 129 15.27 3.47 3.82
C ASN A 129 16.13 2.57 2.95
N TRP A 130 17.27 2.14 3.46
CA TRP A 130 18.20 1.25 2.79
C TRP A 130 17.91 -0.18 3.25
N ILE A 131 17.42 -1.01 2.33
CA ILE A 131 17.00 -2.37 2.64
C ILE A 131 17.93 -3.33 1.95
N GLU A 132 18.64 -4.10 2.76
CA GLU A 132 19.51 -5.14 2.27
C GLU A 132 18.67 -6.37 1.87
N TYR A 133 18.93 -6.90 0.68
CA TYR A 133 18.35 -8.14 0.21
C TYR A 133 19.43 -9.17 -0.14
N ASN A 134 19.09 -10.45 -0.15
CA ASN A 134 20.01 -11.52 -0.53
C ASN A 134 19.36 -12.47 -1.54
N LYS A 135 19.22 -13.76 -1.21
CA LYS A 135 18.70 -14.79 -2.13
C LYS A 135 17.22 -15.08 -1.97
N GLU A 136 16.70 -14.97 -0.75
CA GLU A 136 15.36 -15.42 -0.41
C GLU A 136 14.59 -14.25 0.21
N THR A 137 13.41 -13.96 -0.33
CA THR A 137 12.52 -12.89 0.16
C THR A 137 12.08 -13.10 1.61
N GLU A 138 12.01 -14.36 2.04
CA GLU A 138 11.63 -14.75 3.41
C GLU A 138 12.65 -14.27 4.47
N MET A 139 13.89 -13.96 4.05
CA MET A 139 14.93 -13.43 4.93
C MET A 139 14.78 -11.92 5.19
N LEU A 140 13.84 -11.26 4.51
CA LEU A 140 13.50 -9.87 4.80
C LEU A 140 12.80 -9.79 6.15
N SER A 141 13.29 -8.90 7.02
CA SER A 141 12.63 -8.65 8.30
C SER A 141 11.26 -7.99 8.10
N LEU A 142 10.38 -8.12 9.09
CA LEU A 142 9.11 -7.37 9.13
C LEU A 142 9.31 -5.86 9.03
N LYS A 143 10.44 -5.33 9.53
CA LYS A 143 10.80 -3.92 9.39
C LYS A 143 11.05 -3.57 7.93
N SER A 144 11.77 -4.41 7.18
CA SER A 144 12.01 -4.22 5.74
C SER A 144 10.68 -4.13 4.99
N LEU A 145 9.83 -5.15 5.14
CA LEU A 145 8.53 -5.20 4.44
C LEU A 145 7.64 -4.00 4.78
N ARG A 146 7.60 -3.58 6.06
CA ARG A 146 6.83 -2.40 6.48
C ARG A 146 7.31 -1.12 5.79
N LEU A 147 8.62 -0.90 5.69
CA LEU A 147 9.19 0.28 5.04
C LEU A 147 9.03 0.23 3.51
N MET A 148 9.20 -0.94 2.89
CA MET A 148 8.95 -1.17 1.46
C MET A 148 7.50 -0.81 1.07
N GLN A 149 6.53 -1.08 1.93
CA GLN A 149 5.11 -0.74 1.74
C GLN A 149 4.77 0.75 1.96
N GLN A 150 5.73 1.54 2.45
CA GLN A 150 5.57 2.99 2.64
C GLN A 150 6.30 3.81 1.55
N ALA A 151 7.15 3.15 0.75
CA ALA A 151 7.95 3.76 -0.29
C ALA A 151 7.08 4.48 -1.33
N GLU A 152 7.53 5.67 -1.73
CA GLU A 152 6.98 6.38 -2.89
C GLU A 152 7.85 6.12 -4.11
N TRP A 153 9.17 6.12 -3.91
CA TRP A 153 10.15 5.69 -4.88
C TRP A 153 10.86 4.43 -4.41
N VAL A 154 11.02 3.47 -5.32
CA VAL A 154 11.85 2.28 -5.14
C VAL A 154 13.04 2.42 -6.06
N LEU A 155 14.22 2.69 -5.49
CA LEU A 155 15.48 2.73 -6.21
C LEU A 155 16.10 1.34 -6.13
N CYS A 156 16.35 0.72 -7.27
CA CYS A 156 16.94 -0.61 -7.35
C CYS A 156 17.96 -0.65 -8.48
N PHE A 157 18.99 -1.46 -8.30
CA PHE A 157 19.96 -1.69 -9.36
C PHE A 157 19.47 -2.79 -10.30
N SER A 158 20.04 -2.82 -11.51
CA SER A 158 19.64 -3.77 -12.57
C SER A 158 19.80 -5.25 -12.20
N ASP A 159 20.58 -5.58 -11.16
CA ASP A 159 20.78 -6.93 -10.63
C ASP A 159 19.82 -7.29 -9.49
N CYS A 160 18.88 -6.41 -9.15
CA CYS A 160 17.83 -6.68 -8.15
C CYS A 160 16.75 -7.60 -8.74
N PRO A 161 16.50 -8.78 -8.15
CA PRO A 161 15.45 -9.67 -8.65
C PRO A 161 14.06 -9.05 -8.46
N ASP A 162 13.18 -9.26 -9.45
CA ASP A 162 11.83 -8.67 -9.47
C ASP A 162 10.99 -9.05 -8.24
N GLU A 163 11.16 -10.27 -7.70
CA GLU A 163 10.47 -10.73 -6.49
C GLU A 163 10.68 -9.82 -5.27
N PHE A 164 11.82 -9.13 -5.16
CA PHE A 164 12.04 -8.14 -4.09
C PHE A 164 11.34 -6.82 -4.40
N ILE A 165 11.32 -6.41 -5.67
CA ILE A 165 10.67 -5.17 -6.13
C ILE A 165 9.14 -5.27 -6.01
N GLU A 166 8.58 -6.46 -6.23
CA GLU A 166 7.14 -6.74 -6.10
C GLU A 166 6.62 -6.63 -4.67
N LEU A 167 7.49 -6.79 -3.67
CA LEU A 167 7.17 -6.62 -2.25
C LEU A 167 7.09 -5.15 -1.81
N CYS A 168 7.44 -4.21 -2.68
CA CYS A 168 7.25 -2.79 -2.42
C CYS A 168 5.80 -2.34 -2.64
N ARG A 169 5.49 -1.12 -2.18
CA ARG A 169 4.17 -0.52 -2.38
C ARG A 169 3.79 -0.54 -3.87
N ARG A 170 2.58 -1.03 -4.18
CA ARG A 170 2.16 -1.33 -5.57
C ARG A 170 2.28 -0.16 -6.53
N ASP A 171 1.90 1.03 -6.09
CA ASP A 171 1.87 2.30 -6.81
C ASP A 171 3.15 3.13 -6.66
N ALA A 172 4.19 2.61 -6.01
CA ALA A 172 5.49 3.29 -5.95
C ALA A 172 6.13 3.36 -7.34
N GLU A 173 6.80 4.48 -7.62
CA GLU A 173 7.61 4.65 -8.82
C GLU A 173 8.87 3.77 -8.71
N ARG A 174 9.05 2.87 -9.67
CA ARG A 174 10.22 1.97 -9.73
C ARG A 174 11.26 2.62 -10.61
N ILE A 175 12.42 2.92 -10.05
CA ILE A 175 13.52 3.60 -10.73
C ILE A 175 14.72 2.66 -10.72
N TYR A 176 15.11 2.21 -11.91
CA TYR A 176 16.28 1.38 -12.11
C TYR A 176 17.52 2.26 -12.21
N ILE A 177 18.57 1.86 -11.49
CA ILE A 177 19.81 2.61 -11.33
C ILE A 177 20.96 1.79 -11.88
N ASP A 178 21.73 2.38 -12.79
CA ASP A 178 22.90 1.73 -13.40
C ASP A 178 24.21 2.14 -12.73
N THR A 179 24.26 3.31 -12.09
CA THR A 179 25.48 3.89 -11.52
C THR A 179 25.24 4.55 -10.16
N GLU A 180 26.28 4.62 -9.34
CA GLU A 180 26.24 5.34 -8.06
C GLU A 180 25.95 6.84 -8.24
N ALA A 181 26.42 7.46 -9.33
CA ALA A 181 26.12 8.85 -9.63
C ALA A 181 24.61 9.07 -9.87
N ALA A 182 23.97 8.16 -10.62
CA ALA A 182 22.53 8.21 -10.83
C ALA A 182 21.74 7.96 -9.53
N LEU A 183 22.23 7.07 -8.65
CA LEU A 183 21.65 6.88 -7.32
C LEU A 183 21.65 8.19 -6.51
N LEU A 184 22.82 8.84 -6.45
CA LEU A 184 23.01 10.07 -5.69
C LEU A 184 22.10 11.20 -6.19
N GLU A 185 22.04 11.41 -7.51
CA GLU A 185 21.16 12.41 -8.12
C GLU A 185 19.68 12.19 -7.73
N ARG A 186 19.23 10.94 -7.75
CA ARG A 186 17.86 10.58 -7.37
C ARG A 186 17.58 10.81 -5.89
N LEU A 187 18.53 10.47 -5.02
CA LEU A 187 18.39 10.70 -3.58
C LEU A 187 18.34 12.19 -3.24
N GLN A 188 19.19 13.01 -3.86
CA GLN A 188 19.18 14.47 -3.68
C GLN A 188 17.87 15.09 -4.18
N LYS A 189 17.36 14.63 -5.33
CA LYS A 189 16.06 15.06 -5.85
C LYS A 189 14.93 14.68 -4.90
N ALA A 190 14.91 13.43 -4.43
CA ALA A 190 13.90 12.94 -3.49
C ALA A 190 13.93 13.73 -2.17
N GLU A 191 15.11 14.09 -1.68
CA GLU A 191 15.26 14.92 -0.49
C GLU A 191 14.64 16.31 -0.66
N LYS A 192 14.93 16.98 -1.79
CA LYS A 192 14.35 18.29 -2.12
C LYS A 192 12.82 18.24 -2.26
N GLU A 193 12.30 17.15 -2.81
CA GLU A 193 10.87 16.93 -3.04
C GLU A 193 10.17 16.25 -1.84
N LYS A 194 10.91 15.96 -0.75
CA LYS A 194 10.40 15.29 0.45
C LYS A 194 9.71 13.94 0.14
N ILE A 195 10.32 13.16 -0.74
CA ILE A 195 9.83 11.85 -1.18
C ILE A 195 10.39 10.77 -0.26
N ARG A 196 9.55 9.82 0.15
CA ARG A 196 10.01 8.62 0.87
C ARG A 196 10.59 7.61 -0.11
N VAL A 197 11.84 7.26 0.10
CA VAL A 197 12.60 6.40 -0.80
C VAL A 197 12.94 5.10 -0.09
N THR A 198 12.73 3.98 -0.78
CA THR A 198 13.36 2.71 -0.45
C THR A 198 14.44 2.41 -1.46
N VAL A 199 15.67 2.22 -0.99
CA VAL A 199 16.79 1.76 -1.80
C VAL A 199 17.01 0.27 -1.52
N LEU A 200 16.87 -0.57 -2.54
CA LEU A 200 17.16 -1.99 -2.45
C LEU A 200 18.63 -2.24 -2.78
N VAL A 201 19.38 -2.76 -1.80
CA VAL A 201 20.82 -3.02 -1.93
C VAL A 201 21.11 -4.48 -1.70
N LYS A 202 21.88 -5.10 -2.60
CA LYS A 202 22.30 -6.49 -2.44
C LYS A 202 23.28 -6.62 -1.27
N LYS A 203 23.11 -7.66 -0.46
CA LYS A 203 24.03 -7.99 0.64
C LYS A 203 25.48 -8.05 0.16
N GLY A 204 26.34 -7.30 0.83
CA GLY A 204 27.76 -7.19 0.49
C GLY A 204 28.10 -6.27 -0.68
N ARG A 205 27.13 -5.55 -1.27
CA ARG A 205 27.43 -4.48 -2.21
C ARG A 205 28.11 -3.32 -1.49
N LEU A 206 29.32 -3.01 -1.89
CA LEU A 206 30.07 -1.84 -1.42
C LEU A 206 29.75 -0.65 -2.32
N LEU A 207 29.38 0.48 -1.72
CA LEU A 207 29.29 1.76 -2.41
C LEU A 207 30.64 2.47 -2.30
N SER A 208 31.17 2.92 -3.43
CA SER A 208 32.46 3.59 -3.51
C SER A 208 32.36 5.10 -3.28
N ASN A 209 31.18 5.68 -3.47
CA ASN A 209 30.90 7.10 -3.30
C ASN A 209 30.71 7.49 -1.81
N ASN A 210 31.52 8.43 -1.34
CA ASN A 210 31.52 8.91 0.04
C ASN A 210 30.19 9.55 0.47
N GLU A 211 29.49 10.26 -0.42
CA GLU A 211 28.20 10.86 -0.09
C GLU A 211 27.12 9.79 0.10
N LEU A 212 27.13 8.74 -0.73
CA LEU A 212 26.22 7.61 -0.56
C LEU A 212 26.48 6.84 0.73
N GLN A 213 27.76 6.65 1.10
CA GLN A 213 28.12 6.08 2.40
C GLN A 213 27.62 6.98 3.56
N GLY A 214 27.70 8.30 3.38
CA GLY A 214 27.15 9.29 4.30
C GLY A 214 25.63 9.16 4.46
N TYR A 215 24.89 9.02 3.35
CA TYR A 215 23.46 8.74 3.39
C TYR A 215 23.17 7.44 4.13
N MET A 216 23.78 6.32 3.73
CA MET A 216 23.58 5.02 4.41
C MET A 216 23.85 5.06 5.92
N SER A 217 24.79 5.88 6.38
CA SER A 217 25.14 5.99 7.80
C SER A 217 24.15 6.83 8.60
N ASN A 218 23.52 7.83 7.98
CA ASN A 218 22.56 8.73 8.62
C ASN A 218 21.10 8.29 8.44
N ASP A 219 20.84 7.48 7.42
CA ASP A 219 19.53 6.99 7.06
C ASP A 219 19.19 5.67 7.79
N VAL A 220 17.95 5.20 7.61
CA VAL A 220 17.55 3.91 8.17
C VAL A 220 18.12 2.78 7.32
N TYR A 221 19.13 2.08 7.84
CA TYR A 221 19.62 0.83 7.27
C TYR A 221 18.93 -0.39 7.90
N VAL A 222 18.42 -1.31 7.09
CA VAL A 222 17.81 -2.56 7.54
C VAL A 222 18.53 -3.74 6.88
N PRO A 223 19.36 -4.49 7.64
CA PRO A 223 20.02 -5.67 7.11
C PRO A 223 19.01 -6.80 6.87
N THR A 224 19.37 -7.72 5.96
CA THR A 224 18.66 -9.01 5.86
C THR A 224 19.09 -9.90 7.03
N LEU A 225 18.19 -10.79 7.46
CA LEU A 225 18.46 -11.77 8.50
C LEU A 225 19.58 -12.75 8.10
#